data_AF-A0A246FGD6-F1
#
_entry.id   AF-A0A246FGD6-F1
#
_cell.length_a   1.000
_cell.length_b   1.000
_cell.length_c   1.000
_cell.angle_alpha   90.00
_cell.angle_beta   90.00
_cell.angle_gamma   90.00
#
_symmetry.space_group_name_H-M   'P 1'
#
loop_
_entity.id
_entity.type
_entity.pdbx_description
1 polymer ?
#
loop_
_entity_poly.entity_id
_entity_poly.type
_entity_poly.pdbx_seq_one_letter_code
_entity_poly.pdbx_strand_id
1 'polypeptide(L)'
;MNNPTSNKRQHNDFFWPSYVDLMTSLFVVMLVLFVYSFKLFKDREGELKQANGELKAKAAELEQITKIRRSLEQLEGKYFRYDPRNERHELLVPVQFKAGRDEIQDAYKPALLQAGRTLRTVLKSIKTDQPVRYLVIVEGMAARYPAGDPRNAREEQTTYQLSYRRALSLLNFWKQNGLDFGQDRNIELIIGGSGFYGTGRYQGRREGDNKRFLIQVIPKIGRMQ
;
A
#
# COMPACT_ATOMS: atom_id res chain seq x y z
N MET A 1 24.07 -108.51 -5.44
CA MET A 1 24.94 -107.66 -4.62
C MET A 1 24.41 -106.22 -4.69
N ASN A 2 24.15 -105.66 -3.50
CA ASN A 2 24.21 -104.25 -3.11
C ASN A 2 23.30 -103.20 -3.77
N ASN A 3 22.27 -102.80 -3.01
CA ASN A 3 21.88 -101.39 -2.77
C ASN A 3 23.10 -100.60 -2.21
N PRO A 4 23.22 -99.24 -2.21
CA PRO A 4 22.11 -98.30 -1.99
C PRO A 4 22.22 -96.85 -2.59
N THR A 5 21.11 -96.11 -2.42
CA THR A 5 21.01 -94.68 -2.01
C THR A 5 21.21 -93.47 -2.94
N SER A 6 20.22 -92.57 -2.73
CA SER A 6 20.23 -91.10 -2.81
C SER A 6 20.03 -90.52 -4.22
N ASN A 7 19.27 -89.45 -4.42
CA ASN A 7 19.33 -88.24 -3.61
C ASN A 7 18.08 -87.35 -3.75
N LYS A 8 17.81 -86.61 -2.68
CA LYS A 8 16.75 -85.63 -2.46
C LYS A 8 16.47 -84.72 -3.68
N ARG A 9 15.25 -84.75 -4.22
CA ARG A 9 14.71 -83.67 -5.07
C ARG A 9 13.52 -83.01 -4.37
N GLN A 10 13.79 -82.28 -3.28
CA GLN A 10 12.74 -81.53 -2.58
C GLN A 10 13.19 -80.13 -2.13
N HIS A 11 14.34 -79.66 -2.59
CA HIS A 11 14.89 -78.39 -2.14
C HIS A 11 15.06 -77.34 -3.23
N ASN A 12 14.67 -77.59 -4.50
CA ASN A 12 14.74 -76.57 -5.56
C ASN A 12 13.36 -76.11 -6.05
N ASP A 13 12.30 -76.91 -5.89
CA ASP A 13 10.95 -76.58 -6.38
C ASP A 13 10.18 -75.62 -5.46
N PHE A 14 10.59 -75.48 -4.20
CA PHE A 14 9.98 -74.54 -3.25
C PHE A 14 10.51 -73.10 -3.40
N PHE A 15 11.72 -72.93 -3.95
CA PHE A 15 12.38 -71.64 -4.07
C PHE A 15 11.81 -70.78 -5.20
N TRP A 16 11.41 -71.39 -6.32
CA TRP A 16 10.88 -70.67 -7.47
C TRP A 16 9.52 -70.01 -7.21
N PRO A 17 8.51 -70.69 -6.65
CA PRO A 17 7.24 -70.06 -6.33
C PRO A 17 7.38 -68.95 -5.28
N SER A 18 8.23 -69.16 -4.26
CA SER A 18 8.46 -68.16 -3.20
C SER A 18 9.22 -66.93 -3.72
N TYR A 19 10.20 -67.11 -4.61
CA TYR A 19 10.91 -66.00 -5.26
C TYR A 19 9.99 -65.21 -6.20
N VAL A 20 9.20 -65.90 -7.02
CA VAL A 20 8.23 -65.25 -7.92
C VAL A 20 7.19 -64.47 -7.12
N ASP A 21 6.66 -65.04 -6.03
CA ASP A 21 5.71 -64.38 -5.14
C ASP A 21 6.30 -63.13 -4.46
N LEU A 22 7.56 -63.20 -4.02
CA LEU A 22 8.29 -62.04 -3.48
C LEU A 22 8.46 -60.94 -4.54
N MET A 23 8.80 -61.30 -5.78
CA MET A 23 8.97 -60.34 -6.87
C MET A 23 7.63 -59.71 -7.28
N THR A 24 6.55 -60.48 -7.34
CA THR A 24 5.20 -59.95 -7.65
C THR A 24 4.66 -59.08 -6.53
N SER A 25 4.87 -59.45 -5.27
CA SER A 25 4.45 -58.63 -4.13
C SER A 25 5.22 -57.32 -4.05
N LEU A 26 6.55 -57.34 -4.25
CA LEU A 26 7.37 -56.11 -4.39
C LEU A 26 6.92 -55.25 -5.57
N PHE A 27 6.61 -55.86 -6.72
CA PHE A 27 6.11 -55.13 -7.89
C PHE A 27 4.77 -54.44 -7.61
N VAL A 28 3.83 -55.12 -6.95
CA VAL A 28 2.53 -54.56 -6.58
C VAL A 28 2.70 -53.39 -5.59
N VAL A 29 3.55 -53.55 -4.57
CA VAL A 29 3.85 -52.47 -3.61
C VAL A 29 4.47 -51.27 -4.34
N MET A 30 5.44 -51.50 -5.23
CA MET A 30 6.06 -50.44 -6.03
C MET A 30 5.05 -49.73 -6.94
N LEU A 31 4.14 -50.46 -7.57
CA LEU A 31 3.09 -49.90 -8.43
C LEU A 31 2.16 -48.98 -7.63
N VAL A 32 1.72 -49.41 -6.44
CA VAL A 32 0.86 -48.59 -5.56
C VAL A 32 1.58 -47.32 -5.12
N LEU A 33 2.86 -47.43 -4.71
CA LEU A 33 3.68 -46.28 -4.36
C LEU A 33 3.87 -45.33 -5.54
N PHE A 34 4.05 -45.86 -6.75
CA PHE A 34 4.18 -45.06 -7.96
C PHE A 34 2.90 -44.28 -8.25
N VAL A 35 1.73 -44.92 -8.21
CA VAL A 35 0.44 -44.25 -8.44
C VAL A 35 0.19 -43.15 -7.40
N TYR A 36 0.48 -43.44 -6.13
CA TYR A 36 0.32 -42.45 -5.05
C TYR A 36 1.30 -41.28 -5.21
N SER A 37 2.58 -41.57 -5.52
CA SER A 37 3.60 -40.55 -5.77
C SER A 37 3.26 -39.67 -6.97
N PHE A 38 2.78 -40.26 -8.06
CA PHE A 38 2.36 -39.53 -9.26
C PHE A 38 1.18 -38.58 -8.96
N LYS A 39 0.19 -39.04 -8.20
CA LYS A 39 -0.92 -38.19 -7.74
C LYS A 39 -0.40 -37.02 -6.91
N LEU A 40 0.41 -37.29 -5.88
CA LEU A 40 0.99 -36.27 -5.01
C LEU A 40 1.82 -35.25 -5.80
N PHE A 41 2.58 -35.69 -6.81
CA PHE A 41 3.36 -34.82 -7.67
C PHE A 41 2.47 -33.89 -8.51
N LYS A 42 1.40 -34.43 -9.11
CA LYS A 42 0.41 -33.66 -9.88
C LYS A 42 -0.30 -32.61 -9.02
N ASP A 43 -0.70 -32.98 -7.81
CA ASP A 43 -1.36 -32.09 -6.87
C ASP A 43 -0.42 -30.92 -6.49
N ARG A 44 0.84 -31.22 -6.13
CA ARG A 44 1.87 -30.22 -5.85
C ARG A 44 2.19 -29.33 -7.05
N GLU A 45 2.23 -29.89 -8.26
CA GLU A 45 2.45 -29.11 -9.49
C GLU A 45 1.32 -28.09 -9.70
N GLY A 46 0.07 -28.47 -9.41
CA GLY A 46 -1.09 -27.58 -9.43
C GLY A 46 -0.97 -26.45 -8.42
N GLU A 47 -0.66 -26.76 -7.16
CA GLU A 47 -0.44 -25.78 -6.09
C GLU A 47 0.69 -24.81 -6.44
N LEU A 48 1.83 -25.32 -6.93
CA LEU A 48 2.97 -24.50 -7.35
C LEU A 48 2.61 -23.56 -8.49
N LYS A 49 1.82 -24.01 -9.47
CA LYS A 49 1.36 -23.15 -10.58
C LYS A 49 0.45 -22.04 -10.08
N GLN A 50 -0.49 -22.34 -9.18
CA GLN A 50 -1.37 -21.34 -8.58
C GLN A 50 -0.59 -20.31 -7.76
N ALA A 51 0.28 -20.79 -6.84
CA ALA A 51 1.12 -19.92 -6.02
C ALA A 51 2.03 -19.02 -6.87
N ASN A 52 2.62 -19.56 -7.94
CA ASN A 52 3.44 -18.78 -8.86
C ASN A 52 2.60 -17.73 -9.63
N GLY A 53 1.37 -18.07 -10.04
CA GLY A 53 0.44 -17.13 -10.65
C GLY A 53 0.08 -15.97 -9.72
N GLU A 54 -0.25 -16.26 -8.45
CA GLU A 54 -0.53 -15.24 -7.45
C GLU A 54 0.67 -14.36 -7.13
N LEU A 55 1.86 -14.95 -7.00
CA LEU A 55 3.11 -14.22 -6.76
C LEU A 55 3.41 -13.27 -7.92
N LYS A 56 3.24 -13.71 -9.16
CA LYS A 56 3.41 -12.85 -10.35
C LYS A 56 2.42 -11.69 -10.35
N ALA A 57 1.15 -11.93 -10.02
CA ALA A 57 0.15 -10.86 -9.95
C ALA A 57 0.49 -9.83 -8.85
N LYS A 58 0.90 -10.29 -7.66
CA LYS A 58 1.35 -9.42 -6.56
C LYS A 58 2.61 -8.63 -6.93
N ALA A 59 3.57 -9.26 -7.61
CA ALA A 59 4.79 -8.58 -8.06
C ALA A 59 4.48 -7.46 -9.06
N ALA A 60 3.58 -7.69 -10.02
CA ALA A 60 3.15 -6.67 -10.96
C ALA A 60 2.43 -5.51 -10.25
N GLU A 61 1.54 -5.80 -9.30
CA GLU A 61 0.87 -4.75 -8.51
C GLU A 61 1.88 -3.90 -7.72
N LEU A 62 2.86 -4.54 -7.07
CA LEU A 62 3.90 -3.86 -6.31
C LEU A 62 4.81 -2.99 -7.19
N GLU A 63 5.13 -3.46 -8.41
CA GLU A 63 5.87 -2.67 -9.39
C GLU A 63 5.12 -1.39 -9.77
N GLN A 64 3.80 -1.47 -10.00
CA GLN A 64 2.97 -0.31 -10.31
C GLN A 64 2.91 0.67 -9.11
N ILE A 65 2.72 0.18 -7.88
CA ILE A 65 2.76 1.03 -6.67
C ILE A 65 4.11 1.74 -6.57
N THR A 66 5.20 1.02 -6.84
CA THR A 66 6.57 1.58 -6.79
C THR A 66 6.76 2.66 -7.84
N LYS A 67 6.26 2.46 -9.06
CA LYS A 67 6.29 3.47 -10.14
C LYS A 67 5.51 4.73 -9.78
N ILE A 68 4.34 4.56 -9.16
CA ILE A 68 3.53 5.68 -8.68
C ILE A 68 4.27 6.44 -7.57
N ARG A 69 4.84 5.74 -6.58
CA ARG A 69 5.63 6.35 -5.50
C ARG A 69 6.80 7.18 -6.04
N ARG A 70 7.59 6.62 -6.96
CA ARG A 70 8.69 7.35 -7.64
C ARG A 70 8.21 8.57 -8.41
N SER A 71 7.03 8.49 -9.00
CA SER A 71 6.45 9.63 -9.72
C SER A 71 5.95 10.70 -8.76
N LEU A 72 5.42 10.31 -7.59
CA LEU A 72 5.03 11.23 -6.53
C LEU A 72 6.22 11.94 -5.89
N GLU A 73 7.42 11.33 -5.88
CA GLU A 73 8.67 12.01 -5.49
C GLU A 73 8.92 13.28 -6.33
N GLN A 74 8.37 13.38 -7.56
CA GLN A 74 8.44 14.60 -8.36
C GLN A 74 7.64 15.79 -7.77
N LEU A 75 6.76 15.54 -6.80
CA LEU A 75 6.14 16.62 -6.03
C LEU A 75 7.17 17.35 -5.18
N GLU A 76 8.21 16.66 -4.72
CA GLU A 76 9.24 17.25 -3.89
C GLU A 76 9.91 18.44 -4.58
N GLY A 77 10.13 19.49 -3.80
CA GLY A 77 10.82 20.68 -4.27
C GLY A 77 10.29 21.94 -3.61
N LYS A 78 9.97 22.94 -4.42
CA LYS A 78 9.63 24.28 -3.93
C LYS A 78 8.38 24.32 -3.05
N TYR A 79 7.37 23.50 -3.36
CA TYR A 79 6.06 23.57 -2.72
C TYR A 79 5.74 22.38 -1.82
N PHE A 80 6.35 21.22 -2.06
CA PHE A 80 6.09 20.03 -1.27
C PHE A 80 7.36 19.40 -0.75
N ARG A 81 7.22 18.74 0.40
CA ARG A 81 8.25 17.90 1.00
C ARG A 81 7.61 16.60 1.45
N TYR A 82 8.20 15.47 1.08
CA TYR A 82 7.75 14.18 1.57
C TYR A 82 8.22 13.96 3.00
N ASP A 83 7.30 13.49 3.85
CA ASP A 83 7.58 12.99 5.19
C ASP A 83 7.54 11.46 5.15
N PRO A 84 8.71 10.78 5.06
CA PRO A 84 8.76 9.33 4.93
C PRO A 84 8.26 8.61 6.19
N ARG A 85 8.22 9.27 7.36
CA ARG A 85 7.75 8.66 8.60
C ARG A 85 6.22 8.56 8.65
N ASN A 86 5.53 9.50 8.00
CA ASN A 86 4.07 9.59 7.98
C ASN A 86 3.48 9.36 6.58
N GLU A 87 4.30 8.96 5.60
CA GLU A 87 3.95 8.68 4.21
C GLU A 87 3.02 9.73 3.57
N ARG A 88 3.38 11.02 3.71
CA ARG A 88 2.57 12.15 3.23
C ARG A 88 3.42 13.34 2.81
N HIS A 89 2.84 14.26 2.06
CA HIS A 89 3.51 15.48 1.61
C HIS A 89 3.07 16.68 2.45
N GLU A 90 4.03 17.44 2.95
CA GLU A 90 3.79 18.73 3.60
C GLU A 90 3.82 19.83 2.54
N LEU A 91 2.81 20.70 2.57
CA LEU A 91 2.81 21.91 1.75
C LEU A 91 3.70 22.97 2.43
N LEU A 92 4.83 23.30 1.80
CA LEU A 92 5.87 24.18 2.35
C LEU A 92 5.49 25.66 2.32
N VAL A 93 4.34 26.03 1.76
CA VAL A 93 3.88 27.42 1.73
C VAL A 93 3.53 27.84 3.17
N PRO A 94 4.24 28.81 3.78
CA PRO A 94 4.07 29.16 5.18
C PRO A 94 2.84 30.07 5.37
N VAL A 95 1.65 29.50 5.21
CA VAL A 95 0.40 30.25 5.26
C VAL A 95 0.14 30.71 6.70
N GLN A 96 0.22 32.01 6.93
CA GLN A 96 -0.21 32.59 8.20
C GLN A 96 -1.67 33.00 8.12
N PHE A 97 -2.47 32.34 8.94
CA PHE A 97 -3.86 32.73 9.17
C PHE A 97 -3.94 33.73 10.32
N LYS A 98 -4.83 34.72 10.18
CA LYS A 98 -5.24 35.55 11.33
C LYS A 98 -5.88 34.65 12.39
N ALA A 99 -5.78 35.06 13.65
CA ALA A 99 -6.33 34.30 14.77
C ALA A 99 -7.83 34.05 14.57
N GLY A 100 -8.27 32.79 14.71
CA GLY A 100 -9.67 32.39 14.51
C GLY A 100 -10.21 32.46 13.07
N ARG A 101 -9.37 32.83 12.09
CA ARG A 101 -9.78 32.97 10.67
C ARG A 101 -9.24 31.85 9.80
N ASP A 102 -9.97 31.61 8.72
CA ASP A 102 -9.73 30.63 7.66
C ASP A 102 -9.48 31.28 6.28
N GLU A 103 -9.49 32.61 6.22
CA GLU A 103 -9.20 33.36 5.00
C GLU A 103 -7.71 33.26 4.62
N ILE A 104 -7.44 32.89 3.37
CA ILE A 104 -6.09 32.89 2.80
C ILE A 104 -5.74 34.32 2.37
N GLN A 105 -4.66 34.85 2.93
CA GLN A 105 -4.15 36.18 2.58
C GLN A 105 -3.60 36.21 1.14
N ASP A 106 -3.77 37.33 0.45
CA ASP A 106 -3.40 37.49 -0.97
C ASP A 106 -1.92 37.20 -1.24
N ALA A 107 -1.05 37.52 -0.29
CA ALA A 107 0.39 37.25 -0.39
C ALA A 107 0.72 35.76 -0.63
N TYR A 108 -0.12 34.84 -0.14
CA TYR A 108 0.12 33.39 -0.28
C TYR A 108 -0.58 32.77 -1.50
N LYS A 109 -1.59 33.44 -2.07
CA LYS A 109 -2.40 32.92 -3.16
C LYS A 109 -1.56 32.49 -4.38
N PRO A 110 -0.56 33.26 -4.87
CA PRO A 110 0.25 32.83 -6.00
C PRO A 110 1.01 31.52 -5.74
N ALA A 111 1.63 31.38 -4.57
CA ALA A 111 2.38 30.18 -4.20
C ALA A 111 1.46 28.97 -4.03
N LEU A 112 0.31 29.14 -3.38
CA LEU A 112 -0.68 28.09 -3.21
C LEU A 112 -1.26 27.64 -4.56
N LEU A 113 -1.50 28.58 -5.49
CA LEU A 113 -2.00 28.25 -6.82
C LEU A 113 -0.96 27.42 -7.60
N GLN A 114 0.32 27.82 -7.54
CA GLN A 114 1.38 27.05 -8.18
C GLN A 114 1.54 25.67 -7.55
N ALA A 115 1.44 25.54 -6.23
CA ALA A 115 1.45 24.24 -5.56
C ALA A 115 0.30 23.33 -6.04
N GLY A 116 -0.91 23.87 -6.16
CA GLY A 116 -2.05 23.12 -6.71
C GLY A 116 -1.84 22.71 -8.18
N ARG A 117 -1.22 23.58 -9.00
CA ARG A 117 -0.86 23.25 -10.38
C ARG A 117 0.20 22.15 -10.44
N THR A 118 1.23 22.21 -9.59
CA THR A 118 2.25 21.16 -9.48
C THR A 118 1.61 19.83 -9.09
N LEU A 119 0.75 19.82 -8.07
CA LEU A 119 0.03 18.62 -7.64
C LEU A 119 -0.77 18.01 -8.80
N ARG A 120 -1.60 18.81 -9.47
CA ARG A 120 -2.40 18.34 -10.62
C ARG A 120 -1.52 17.81 -11.75
N THR A 121 -0.39 18.47 -12.01
CA THR A 121 0.53 18.09 -13.09
C THR A 121 1.18 16.74 -12.81
N VAL A 122 1.66 16.51 -11.59
CA VAL A 122 2.27 15.23 -11.20
C VAL A 122 1.21 14.12 -11.20
N LEU A 123 0.02 14.36 -10.63
CA LEU A 123 -1.05 13.35 -10.64
C LEU A 123 -1.45 12.93 -12.06
N LYS A 124 -1.42 13.87 -13.01
CA LYS A 124 -1.70 13.61 -14.44
C LYS A 124 -0.52 13.04 -15.23
N SER A 125 0.72 13.23 -14.78
CA SER A 125 1.91 12.70 -15.47
C SER A 125 2.11 11.21 -15.22
N ILE A 126 1.55 10.69 -14.11
CA ILE A 126 1.63 9.28 -13.75
C ILE A 126 0.84 8.46 -14.77
N LYS A 127 1.58 7.71 -15.60
CA LYS A 127 1.04 6.75 -16.55
C LYS A 127 1.39 5.33 -16.11
N THR A 128 0.37 4.53 -15.90
CA THR A 128 0.44 3.12 -15.51
C THR A 128 -0.34 2.29 -16.51
N ASP A 129 -0.08 0.97 -16.51
CA ASP A 129 -0.76 0.06 -17.44
C ASP A 129 -2.23 -0.18 -17.05
N GLN A 130 -2.59 0.16 -15.82
CA GLN A 130 -3.95 0.11 -15.28
C GLN A 130 -4.42 1.50 -14.88
N PRO A 131 -5.73 1.78 -14.91
CA PRO A 131 -6.29 3.02 -14.37
C PRO A 131 -5.93 3.17 -12.88
N VAL A 132 -5.28 4.27 -12.53
CA VAL A 132 -4.96 4.61 -11.14
C VAL A 132 -5.96 5.64 -10.65
N ARG A 133 -6.57 5.33 -9.50
CA ARG A 133 -7.33 6.31 -8.72
C ARG A 133 -6.47 6.78 -7.56
N TYR A 134 -6.70 7.98 -7.08
CA TYR A 134 -5.99 8.57 -5.96
C TYR A 134 -6.99 8.92 -4.87
N LEU A 135 -6.70 8.53 -3.64
CA LEU A 135 -7.28 9.16 -2.48
C LEU A 135 -6.39 10.34 -2.09
N VAL A 136 -6.91 11.55 -2.26
CA VAL A 136 -6.23 12.79 -1.89
C VAL A 136 -6.86 13.32 -0.61
N ILE A 137 -6.06 13.40 0.45
CA ILE A 137 -6.48 13.93 1.75
C ILE A 137 -5.82 15.29 1.93
N VAL A 138 -6.62 16.35 2.07
CA VAL A 138 -6.13 17.70 2.38
C VAL A 138 -6.50 18.03 3.81
N GLU A 139 -5.50 18.14 4.66
CA GLU A 139 -5.67 18.46 6.07
C GLU A 139 -5.15 19.86 6.40
N GLY A 140 -5.93 20.60 7.17
CA GLY A 140 -5.46 21.83 7.81
C GLY A 140 -4.99 21.52 9.23
N MET A 141 -3.91 22.20 9.65
CA MET A 141 -3.38 22.10 11.01
C MET A 141 -3.43 23.45 11.73
N ALA A 142 -3.47 23.41 13.06
CA ALA A 142 -3.32 24.56 13.93
C ALA A 142 -2.17 24.39 14.92
N ALA A 143 -1.52 25.49 15.26
CA ALA A 143 -0.52 25.56 16.33
C ALA A 143 -1.18 25.59 17.70
N ARG A 144 -0.60 24.89 18.67
CA ARG A 144 -1.01 24.93 20.07
C ARG A 144 -0.59 26.24 20.74
N TYR A 145 -1.31 26.57 21.80
CA TYR A 145 -0.81 27.46 22.83
C TYR A 145 0.32 26.79 23.63
N PRO A 146 1.14 27.54 24.39
CA PRO A 146 2.20 26.98 25.22
C PRO A 146 1.74 25.79 26.07
N ALA A 147 2.67 24.87 26.37
CA ALA A 147 2.37 23.68 27.14
C ALA A 147 1.72 24.05 28.50
N GLY A 148 0.63 23.36 28.85
CA GLY A 148 -0.15 23.64 30.06
C GLY A 148 -1.20 24.74 29.92
N ASP A 149 -1.29 25.43 28.77
CA ASP A 149 -2.33 26.44 28.57
C ASP A 149 -3.73 25.80 28.48
N PRO A 150 -4.69 26.19 29.34
CA PRO A 150 -6.02 25.59 29.38
C PRO A 150 -6.82 25.80 28.09
N ARG A 151 -6.44 26.78 27.26
CA ARG A 151 -7.06 27.00 25.95
C ARG A 151 -6.86 25.82 25.01
N ASN A 152 -5.78 25.06 25.14
CA ASN A 152 -5.57 23.86 24.31
C ASN A 152 -6.71 22.84 24.51
N ALA A 153 -7.22 22.69 25.74
CA ALA A 153 -8.36 21.83 26.04
C ALA A 153 -9.71 22.51 25.75
N ARG A 154 -9.86 23.77 26.17
CA ARG A 154 -11.13 24.52 26.01
C ARG A 154 -11.48 24.78 24.54
N GLU A 155 -10.49 25.01 23.69
CA GLU A 155 -10.66 25.35 22.27
C GLU A 155 -10.41 24.16 21.35
N GLU A 156 -10.29 22.92 21.87
CA GLU A 156 -9.99 21.74 21.06
C GLU A 156 -10.99 21.56 19.92
N GLN A 157 -12.28 21.52 20.24
CA GLN A 157 -13.35 21.29 19.26
C GLN A 157 -13.44 22.41 18.22
N THR A 158 -13.35 23.67 18.66
CA THR A 158 -13.38 24.82 17.75
C THR A 158 -12.15 24.88 16.86
N THR A 159 -11.02 24.37 17.34
CA THR A 159 -9.77 24.29 16.56
C THR A 159 -9.82 23.19 15.51
N TYR A 160 -10.43 22.03 15.78
CA TYR A 160 -10.72 21.03 14.74
C TYR A 160 -11.54 21.67 13.61
N GLN A 161 -12.65 22.34 13.94
CA GLN A 161 -13.49 23.04 12.96
C GLN A 161 -12.74 24.14 12.20
N LEU A 162 -11.93 24.94 12.89
CA LEU A 162 -11.12 25.98 12.26
C LEU A 162 -10.11 25.39 11.26
N SER A 163 -9.44 24.32 11.64
CA SER A 163 -8.45 23.65 10.79
C SER A 163 -9.09 23.00 9.56
N TYR A 164 -10.29 22.41 9.72
CA TYR A 164 -11.09 21.93 8.59
C TYR A 164 -11.49 23.06 7.65
N ARG A 165 -12.01 24.18 8.19
CA ARG A 165 -12.40 25.35 7.37
C ARG A 165 -11.23 25.93 6.59
N ARG A 166 -10.02 25.93 7.16
CA ARG A 166 -8.80 26.31 6.44
C ARG A 166 -8.50 25.39 5.26
N ALA A 167 -8.60 24.07 5.45
CA ALA A 167 -8.42 23.11 4.35
C ALA A 167 -9.46 23.30 3.24
N LEU A 168 -10.72 23.53 3.63
CA LEU A 168 -11.80 23.86 2.70
C LEU A 168 -11.54 25.17 1.95
N SER A 169 -11.04 26.21 2.64
CA SER A 169 -10.66 27.49 2.05
C SER A 169 -9.59 27.34 0.96
N LEU A 170 -8.59 26.48 1.19
CA LEU A 170 -7.58 26.13 0.18
C LEU A 170 -8.20 25.47 -1.06
N LEU A 171 -9.08 24.48 -0.85
CA LEU A 171 -9.74 23.78 -1.94
C LEU A 171 -10.69 24.68 -2.73
N ASN A 172 -11.44 25.55 -2.05
CA ASN A 172 -12.29 26.54 -2.69
C ASN A 172 -11.45 27.53 -3.51
N PHE A 173 -10.33 28.00 -2.96
CA PHE A 173 -9.40 28.85 -3.68
C PHE A 173 -8.87 28.17 -4.95
N TRP A 174 -8.45 26.91 -4.87
CA TRP A 174 -8.03 26.12 -6.03
C TRP A 174 -9.15 25.97 -7.06
N LYS A 175 -10.35 25.59 -6.62
CA LYS A 175 -11.52 25.43 -7.49
C LYS A 175 -11.87 26.72 -8.24
N GLN A 176 -11.90 27.86 -7.56
CA GLN A 176 -12.15 29.18 -8.17
C GLN A 176 -11.10 29.54 -9.24
N ASN A 177 -9.90 28.96 -9.16
CA ASN A 177 -8.81 29.17 -10.11
C ASN A 177 -8.67 28.01 -11.13
N GLY A 178 -9.72 27.21 -11.33
CA GLY A 178 -9.75 26.14 -12.33
C GLY A 178 -8.99 24.87 -11.95
N LEU A 179 -8.71 24.68 -10.65
CA LEU A 179 -8.13 23.46 -10.08
C LEU A 179 -9.20 22.73 -9.25
N ASP A 180 -10.19 22.15 -9.93
CA ASP A 180 -11.23 21.36 -9.26
C ASP A 180 -10.82 19.87 -9.19
N PHE A 181 -10.23 19.48 -8.06
CA PHE A 181 -9.87 18.09 -7.79
C PHE A 181 -11.10 17.21 -7.52
N GLY A 182 -12.25 17.78 -7.13
CA GLY A 182 -13.47 17.03 -6.87
C GLY A 182 -14.23 16.61 -8.12
N GLN A 183 -13.97 17.25 -9.27
CA GLN A 183 -14.52 16.85 -10.56
C GLN A 183 -13.69 15.78 -11.29
N ASP A 184 -12.45 15.54 -10.85
CA ASP A 184 -11.60 14.52 -11.45
C ASP A 184 -12.05 13.12 -10.95
N ARG A 185 -12.61 12.31 -11.85
CA ARG A 185 -13.09 10.96 -11.52
C ARG A 185 -11.99 10.01 -11.04
N ASN A 186 -10.74 10.34 -11.29
CA ASN A 186 -9.60 9.58 -10.80
C ASN A 186 -9.19 10.00 -9.38
N ILE A 187 -9.85 11.00 -8.78
CA ILE A 187 -9.51 11.53 -7.46
C ILE A 187 -10.72 11.39 -6.53
N GLU A 188 -10.51 10.69 -5.43
CA GLU A 188 -11.37 10.72 -4.26
C GLU A 188 -10.78 11.74 -3.29
N LEU A 189 -11.48 12.85 -3.06
CA LEU A 189 -10.99 13.95 -2.24
C LEU A 189 -11.60 13.90 -0.83
N ILE A 190 -10.76 13.86 0.19
CA ILE A 190 -11.14 14.00 1.61
C ILE A 190 -10.57 15.30 2.17
N ILE A 191 -11.38 16.01 2.93
CA ILE A 191 -11.00 17.25 3.62
C ILE A 191 -10.98 16.99 5.12
N GLY A 192 -9.85 17.27 5.76
CA GLY A 192 -9.62 17.03 7.18
C GLY A 192 -9.23 18.29 7.94
N GLY A 193 -9.52 18.28 9.24
CA GLY A 193 -8.99 19.25 10.18
C GLY A 193 -8.39 18.51 11.37
N SER A 194 -7.09 18.62 11.58
CA SER A 194 -6.39 17.91 12.67
C SER A 194 -6.23 18.77 13.94
N GLY A 195 -6.70 20.02 13.91
CA GLY A 195 -6.69 20.92 15.05
C GLY A 195 -5.30 21.06 15.69
N PHE A 196 -5.23 20.90 17.00
CA PHE A 196 -3.99 20.88 17.78
C PHE A 196 -3.23 19.55 17.71
N TYR A 197 -3.74 18.54 17.02
CA TYR A 197 -3.20 17.18 17.06
C TYR A 197 -2.71 16.74 15.67
N GLY A 198 -2.54 15.43 15.49
CA GLY A 198 -1.87 14.84 14.33
C GLY A 198 -0.42 14.45 14.61
N THR A 199 0.08 13.50 13.82
CA THR A 199 1.47 13.03 13.86
C THR A 199 2.40 14.06 13.20
N GLY A 200 3.72 13.92 13.35
CA GLY A 200 4.72 14.72 12.61
C GLY A 200 4.67 16.24 12.88
N ARG A 201 4.19 16.64 14.05
CA ARG A 201 4.10 18.05 14.47
C ARG A 201 5.48 18.61 14.81
N TYR A 202 5.69 19.88 14.48
CA TYR A 202 6.79 20.64 15.04
C TYR A 202 6.54 20.92 16.52
N GLN A 203 7.60 20.92 17.33
CA GLN A 203 7.51 21.08 18.78
C GLN A 203 8.33 22.29 19.26
N GLY A 204 8.07 22.71 20.51
CA GLY A 204 8.82 23.78 21.17
C GLY A 204 8.73 25.11 20.42
N ARG A 205 9.88 25.72 20.13
CA ARG A 205 9.96 27.03 19.44
C ARG A 205 9.33 27.03 18.05
N ARG A 206 9.15 25.86 17.44
CA ARG A 206 8.58 25.68 16.10
C ARG A 206 7.10 25.31 16.11
N GLU A 207 6.42 25.28 17.26
CA GLU A 207 4.98 24.97 17.34
C GLU A 207 4.14 25.86 16.41
N GLY A 208 4.56 27.11 16.20
CA GLY A 208 3.92 28.05 15.29
C GLY A 208 3.89 27.60 13.82
N ASP A 209 4.86 26.76 13.40
CA ASP A 209 4.96 26.22 12.04
C ASP A 209 3.86 25.17 11.76
N ASN A 210 3.16 24.68 12.80
CA ASN A 210 2.01 23.78 12.63
C ASN A 210 0.77 24.50 12.06
N LYS A 211 0.81 25.80 11.80
CA LYS A 211 -0.19 26.52 10.98
C LYS A 211 0.07 26.25 9.50
N ARG A 212 -0.24 25.05 9.04
CA ARG A 212 0.11 24.54 7.71
C ARG A 212 -0.96 23.64 7.13
N PHE A 213 -0.70 23.20 5.90
CA PHE A 213 -1.48 22.18 5.22
C PHE A 213 -0.66 20.90 5.03
N LEU A 214 -1.30 19.76 5.21
CA LEU A 214 -0.77 18.46 4.86
C LEU A 214 -1.59 17.88 3.71
N ILE A 215 -0.91 17.27 2.75
CA ILE A 215 -1.54 16.61 1.61
C ILE A 215 -1.04 15.19 1.54
N GLN A 216 -1.95 14.24 1.68
CA GLN A 216 -1.65 12.83 1.45
C GLN A 216 -2.23 12.41 0.12
N VAL A 217 -1.44 11.67 -0.66
CA VAL A 217 -1.86 11.07 -1.92
C VAL A 217 -1.65 9.57 -1.80
N ILE A 218 -2.73 8.83 -1.75
CA ILE A 218 -2.71 7.37 -1.63
C ILE A 218 -3.19 6.78 -2.97
N PRO A 219 -2.33 6.06 -3.70
CA PRO A 219 -2.77 5.39 -4.92
C PRO A 219 -3.68 4.20 -4.60
N LYS A 220 -4.76 4.08 -5.36
CA LYS A 220 -5.69 2.95 -5.39
C LYS A 220 -5.60 2.30 -6.76
N ILE A 221 -4.88 1.18 -6.84
CA ILE A 221 -4.80 0.37 -8.05
C ILE A 221 -6.02 -0.56 -8.06
N GLY A 222 -6.84 -0.46 -9.10
CA GLY A 222 -8.00 -1.34 -9.25
C GLY A 222 -7.58 -2.71 -9.77
N ARG A 223 -8.21 -3.78 -9.25
CA ARG A 223 -8.24 -5.05 -9.99
C ARG A 223 -9.22 -4.89 -11.13
N MET A 224 -8.84 -5.29 -12.36
CA MET A 224 -9.82 -5.47 -13.43
C MET A 224 -10.87 -6.48 -12.93
N GLN A 225 -12.13 -6.05 -12.90
CA GLN A 225 -13.27 -6.97 -12.79
C GLN A 225 -13.49 -7.62 -14.14
#